data_AF-A0A2V7V8I7-F1
#
_entry.id   AF-A0A2V7V8I7-F1
#
_cell.length_a   1.000
_cell.length_b   1.000
_cell.length_c   1.000
_cell.angle_alpha   90.00
_cell.angle_beta   90.00
_cell.angle_gamma   90.00
#
_symmetry.space_group_name_H-M   'P 1'
#
loop_
_entity.id
_entity.type
_entity.pdbx_description
1 polymer ?
#
loop_
_entity_poly.entity_id
_entity_poly.type
_entity_poly.pdbx_seq_one_letter_code
_entity_poly.pdbx_strand_id
1 'polypeptide(L)' 'MSAGPQRLSSLSVLGGALRGAKVDVDVVDEVLIGSDPGCSFHLDLPGISPIHARLWVDLNGAVVHDTRSPTGVFVNFDR' A
#
# COMPACT_ATOMS: atom_id res chain seq x y z
N MET A 1 17.63 26.26 -7.65
CA MET A 1 16.34 25.88 -7.04
C MET A 1 16.56 24.57 -6.33
N SER A 2 16.76 24.58 -5.01
CA SER A 2 17.02 23.36 -4.25
C SER A 2 15.69 22.66 -4.01
N ALA A 3 15.51 21.47 -4.59
CA ALA A 3 14.37 20.63 -4.27
C ALA A 3 14.45 20.33 -2.77
N GLY A 4 13.48 20.81 -1.98
CA GLY A 4 13.34 20.44 -0.57
C GLY A 4 13.31 18.91 -0.44
N PRO A 5 13.60 18.36 0.75
CA PRO A 5 13.66 16.91 0.94
C PRO A 5 12.35 16.29 0.44
N GLN A 6 12.44 15.48 -0.62
CA GLN A 6 11.32 14.67 -1.07
C GLN A 6 10.94 13.80 0.13
N ARG A 7 9.75 14.02 0.71
CA ARG A 7 9.22 13.14 1.75
C ARG A 7 8.87 11.83 1.06
N LEU A 8 9.84 10.94 0.96
CA LEU A 8 9.58 9.54 0.65
C LEU A 8 8.59 9.04 1.69
N SER A 9 7.43 8.63 1.21
CA SER A 9 6.42 7.98 2.04
C SER A 9 6.69 6.48 2.02
N SER A 10 6.06 5.74 2.92
CA SER A 10 6.22 4.30 2.92
C SER A 10 5.02 3.59 3.50
N LEU A 11 4.75 2.40 2.97
CA LEU A 11 3.87 1.42 3.61
C LEU A 11 4.73 0.46 4.43
N SER A 12 4.34 0.24 5.68
CA SER A 12 5.06 -0.64 6.60
C SER A 12 4.09 -1.61 7.26
N VAL A 13 4.44 -2.90 7.29
CA VAL A 13 3.67 -3.92 8.01
C VAL A 13 4.03 -3.87 9.49
N LEU A 14 3.07 -3.48 10.32
CA LEU A 14 3.29 -3.25 11.75
C LEU A 14 3.24 -4.52 12.62
N GLY A 15 2.65 -5.61 12.11
CA GLY A 15 2.46 -6.86 12.85
C GLY A 15 2.25 -8.09 11.96
N GLY A 16 2.08 -9.26 12.57
CA GLY A 16 1.92 -10.54 11.86
C GLY A 16 3.24 -11.12 11.32
N ALA A 17 3.13 -12.10 10.43
CA ALA A 17 4.27 -12.86 9.90
C ALA A 17 5.24 -12.02 9.05
N LEU A 18 4.74 -10.95 8.43
CA LEU A 18 5.51 -10.05 7.58
C LEU A 18 5.92 -8.75 8.31
N ARG A 19 5.89 -8.74 9.65
CA ARG A 19 6.25 -7.55 10.45
C ARG A 19 7.61 -6.98 10.03
N GLY A 20 7.65 -5.68 9.77
CA GLY A 20 8.85 -4.98 9.33
C GLY A 20 9.05 -4.95 7.81
N ALA A 21 8.26 -5.71 7.04
CA ALA A 21 8.20 -5.53 5.60
C ALA A 21 7.76 -4.09 5.27
N LYS A 22 8.45 -3.49 4.31
CA LYS A 22 8.29 -2.08 3.96
C LYS A 22 8.46 -1.93 2.45
N VAL A 23 7.65 -1.06 1.86
CA VAL A 23 7.88 -0.54 0.52
C VAL A 23 7.90 0.98 0.59
N ASP A 24 8.90 1.57 -0.06
CA ASP A 24 8.98 3.02 -0.22
C ASP A 24 8.04 3.44 -1.35
N VAL A 25 7.46 4.63 -1.22
CA VAL A 25 6.47 5.18 -2.15
C VAL A 25 6.96 6.53 -2.64
N ASP A 26 7.02 6.67 -3.96
CA ASP A 26 7.47 7.89 -4.60
C ASP A 26 6.42 9.02 -4.48
N VAL A 27 6.81 10.24 -4.86
CA VAL A 27 5.95 11.43 -4.77
C VAL A 27 4.69 11.32 -5.64
N VAL A 28 4.80 10.62 -6.78
CA VAL A 28 3.68 10.24 -7.63
C VAL A 28 3.87 8.77 -7.95
N ASP A 29 2.96 7.93 -7.46
CA ASP A 29 3.16 6.49 -7.49
C ASP A 29 1.84 5.73 -7.43
N GLU A 30 1.89 4.49 -7.93
CA GLU A 30 0.83 3.51 -7.80
C GLU A 30 1.39 2.23 -7.18
N VAL A 31 0.88 1.90 -6.00
CA VAL A 31 1.28 0.67 -5.29
C VAL A 31 0.11 -0.29 -5.29
N LEU A 32 0.25 -1.39 -6.04
CA LEU A 32 -0.64 -2.53 -5.93
C LEU A 32 -0.24 -3.37 -4.71
N ILE A 33 -1.22 -3.70 -3.89
CA ILE A 33 -1.06 -4.46 -2.65
C ILE A 33 -1.88 -5.73 -2.78
N GLY A 34 -1.26 -6.89 -2.62
CA GLY A 34 -1.97 -8.16 -2.78
C GLY A 34 -1.07 -9.38 -2.71
N SER A 35 -1.68 -10.57 -2.77
CA SER A 35 -1.00 -11.85 -2.72
C SER A 35 -0.45 -12.29 -4.08
N ASP A 36 -0.73 -11.54 -5.15
CA ASP A 36 -0.13 -11.81 -6.45
C ASP A 36 1.34 -11.33 -6.45
N PRO A 37 2.30 -12.15 -6.93
CA PRO A 37 3.71 -11.78 -6.96
C PRO A 37 4.01 -10.58 -7.89
N GLY A 38 3.08 -10.19 -8.75
CA GLY A 38 3.15 -8.98 -9.57
C GLY A 38 2.76 -7.69 -8.84
N CYS A 39 2.28 -7.76 -7.59
CA CYS A 39 1.99 -6.56 -6.81
C CYS A 39 3.28 -5.86 -6.35
N SER A 40 3.31 -4.53 -6.44
CA SER A 40 4.40 -3.69 -5.92
C SER A 40 4.66 -3.96 -4.44
N PHE A 41 3.61 -4.22 -3.66
CA PHE A 41 3.71 -4.74 -2.31
C PHE A 41 3.07 -6.13 -2.21
N HIS A 42 3.90 -7.15 -2.45
CA HIS A 42 3.50 -8.54 -2.39
C HIS A 42 3.34 -9.03 -0.95
N LEU A 43 2.11 -9.41 -0.59
CA LEU A 43 1.72 -9.93 0.72
C LEU A 43 1.03 -11.29 0.54
N ASP A 44 1.82 -12.36 0.39
CA ASP A 44 1.34 -13.74 0.27
C ASP A 44 0.91 -14.28 1.65
N LEU A 45 -0.31 -13.95 2.06
CA LEU A 45 -0.89 -14.36 3.33
C LEU A 45 -2.36 -14.78 3.16
N PRO A 46 -2.86 -15.71 3.99
CA PRO A 46 -4.27 -16.07 4.00
C PRO A 46 -5.18 -14.85 4.19
N GLY A 47 -6.24 -14.76 3.38
CA GLY A 47 -7.23 -13.67 3.43
C GLY A 47 -6.87 -12.44 2.60
N ILE A 48 -5.64 -12.34 2.08
CA ILE A 48 -5.27 -11.32 1.11
C ILE A 48 -5.65 -11.81 -0.30
N SER A 49 -6.15 -10.89 -1.13
CA SER A 49 -6.57 -11.18 -2.51
C SER A 49 -5.42 -10.94 -3.46
N PRO A 50 -5.42 -11.53 -4.68
CA PRO A 50 -4.35 -11.32 -5.66
C PRO A 50 -4.05 -9.84 -5.90
N ILE A 51 -5.09 -9.02 -6.08
CA ILE A 51 -5.03 -7.55 -6.00
C ILE A 51 -6.05 -7.14 -4.94
N HIS A 52 -5.58 -6.74 -3.76
CA HIS A 52 -6.42 -6.50 -2.58
C HIS A 52 -6.74 -5.03 -2.36
N ALA A 53 -5.76 -4.17 -2.62
CA ALA A 53 -5.92 -2.73 -2.55
C ALA A 53 -4.99 -2.05 -3.56
N ARG A 54 -5.34 -0.83 -3.95
CA ARG A 54 -4.48 0.06 -4.74
C ARG A 54 -4.28 1.35 -3.97
N LEU A 55 -3.03 1.69 -3.68
CA LEU A 55 -2.65 3.01 -3.19
C LEU A 55 -2.30 3.89 -4.39
N TRP A 56 -2.98 5.02 -4.51
CA TRP A 56 -2.62 6.08 -5.44
C TRP A 56 -2.04 7.25 -4.65
N VAL A 57 -0.84 7.69 -4.99
CA VAL A 57 -0.20 8.86 -4.39
C VAL A 57 0.04 9.90 -5.48
N ASP A 58 -0.33 11.14 -5.19
CA ASP A 58 -0.01 12.30 -6.00
C ASP A 58 0.35 13.51 -5.12
N LEU A 59 0.52 14.67 -5.75
CA LEU A 59 0.88 15.92 -5.08
C LEU A 59 -0.17 16.43 -4.07
N ASN A 60 -1.41 15.93 -4.13
CA ASN A 60 -2.50 16.31 -3.23
C ASN A 60 -2.65 15.35 -2.05
N GLY A 61 -2.05 14.16 -2.13
CA GLY A 61 -2.04 13.20 -1.04
C GLY A 61 -2.14 11.75 -1.52
N ALA A 62 -2.64 10.89 -0.64
CA ALA A 62 -2.73 9.47 -0.85
C ALA A 62 -4.19 9.00 -0.74
N VAL A 63 -4.63 8.18 -1.70
CA VAL A 63 -5.96 7.57 -1.73
C VAL A 63 -5.79 6.05 -1.82
N VAL A 64 -6.48 5.33 -0.94
CA VAL A 64 -6.55 3.87 -0.99
C VAL A 64 -7.87 3.46 -1.62
N HIS A 65 -7.79 2.59 -2.63
CA HIS A 65 -8.95 2.01 -3.29
C HIS A 65 -9.05 0.53 -2.89
N ASP A 66 -10.21 0.15 -2.33
CA ASP A 66 -10.60 -1.26 -2.20
C ASP A 66 -10.93 -1.80 -3.60
N THR A 67 -10.32 -2.92 -3.98
CA THR A 67 -10.59 -3.61 -5.26
C THR A 67 -11.79 -4.55 -5.20
N ARG A 68 -12.65 -4.37 -4.18
CA ARG A 68 -13.72 -5.29 -3.77
C ARG A 68 -13.16 -6.59 -3.24
N SER A 69 -12.12 -6.50 -2.42
CA SER A 69 -11.55 -7.67 -1.78
C SER A 69 -12.58 -8.32 -0.83
N PRO A 70 -12.62 -9.66 -0.69
CA PRO A 70 -13.63 -10.32 0.13
C PRO A 70 -13.60 -9.92 1.61
N THR A 71 -12.41 -9.65 2.16
CA THR A 71 -12.26 -9.21 3.57
C THR A 71 -12.37 -7.70 3.73
N GLY A 72 -12.34 -6.94 2.63
CA GLY A 72 -12.40 -5.48 2.61
C GLY A 72 -11.09 -4.81 3.00
N VAL A 73 -11.03 -3.50 2.74
CA VAL A 73 -9.96 -2.60 3.18
C VAL A 73 -10.49 -1.70 4.29
N PHE A 74 -9.65 -1.41 5.29
CA PHE A 74 -9.99 -0.52 6.39
C PHE A 74 -8.91 0.54 6.58
N VAL A 75 -9.32 1.79 6.77
CA VAL A 75 -8.44 2.92 7.12
C VAL A 75 -8.83 3.39 8.51
N ASN A 76 -7.91 3.26 9.47
CA ASN A 76 -8.15 3.63 10.87
C ASN A 76 -9.43 3.02 11.45
N PHE A 77 -9.65 1.72 11.19
CA PHE A 77 -10.81 0.93 11.64
C PHE A 77 -12.14 1.24 10.96
N ASP A 78 -12.21 2.27 10.13
CA ASP A 78 -13.35 2.55 9.26
C ASP A 78 -13.17 1.88 7.89
N ARG A 79 -14.29 1.51 7.27
CA ARG A 79 -14.32 0.84 5.96
C ARG A 79 -14.52 1.82 4.82
#